data_AF-A0A6L8U2C6-F1
#
_entry.id   AF-A0A6L8U2C6-F1
#
_cell.length_a   1.000
_cell.length_b   1.000
_cell.length_c   1.000
_cell.angle_alpha   90.00
_cell.angle_beta   90.00
_cell.angle_gamma   90.00
#
_symmetry.space_group_name_H-M   'P 1'
#
loop_
_entity.id
_entity.type
_entity.pdbx_description
1 polymer ?
#
loop_
_entity_poly.entity_id
_entity_poly.type
_entity_poly.pdbx_seq_one_letter_code
_entity_poly.pdbx_strand_id
1 'polypeptide(L)' 'SHLRALEEAGYIRMEKSFINRKPNTSYSITDDGMESFSSHLKALEELIRNQ' A
#
# COMPACT_ATOMS: atom_id res chain seq x y z
N SER A 1 -9.23 -6.10 6.92
CA SER A 1 -8.80 -7.15 5.98
C SER A 1 -7.85 -6.60 4.90
N HIS A 2 -8.06 -5.40 4.35
CA HIS A 2 -7.27 -4.87 3.23
C HIS A 2 -5.77 -4.65 3.49
N LEU A 3 -5.37 -4.01 4.59
CA LEU A 3 -3.94 -3.76 4.88
C LEU A 3 -3.14 -5.06 5.02
N ARG A 4 -3.73 -6.08 5.65
CA ARG A 4 -3.12 -7.39 5.79
C ARG A 4 -2.91 -8.07 4.44
N ALA A 5 -3.89 -7.97 3.53
CA ALA A 5 -3.76 -8.50 2.18
C ALA A 5 -2.66 -7.78 1.38
N LEU A 6 -2.52 -6.46 1.54
CA LEU A 6 -1.44 -5.69 0.90
C LEU A 6 -0.06 -6.03 1.48
N GLU A 7 0.02 -6.30 2.78
CA GLU A 7 1.23 -6.77 3.43
C GLU A 7 1.61 -8.18 2.97
N GLU A 8 0.64 -9.12 2.95
CA GLU A 8 0.84 -10.48 2.45
C GLU A 8 1.20 -10.51 0.96
N ALA A 9 0.70 -9.55 0.17
CA ALA A 9 1.08 -9.35 -1.23
C ALA A 9 2.43 -8.64 -1.41
N GLY A 10 3.08 -8.17 -0.35
CA GLY A 10 4.38 -7.50 -0.39
C GLY A 10 4.33 -6.04 -0.85
N TYR A 11 3.15 -5.43 -0.98
CA TYR A 11 2.98 -4.05 -1.45
C TYR A 11 3.17 -2.99 -0.34
N ILE A 12 3.03 -3.39 0.91
CA ILE A 12 3.30 -2.53 2.05
C ILE A 12 4.13 -3.27 3.10
N ARG A 13 5.00 -2.51 3.77
CA ARG A 13 5.74 -2.95 4.95
C ARG A 13 5.04 -2.40 6.20
N MET A 14 4.84 -3.26 7.19
CA MET A 14 4.39 -2.87 8.51
C MET A 14 5.57 -2.79 9.48
N GLU A 15 5.62 -1.74 10.29
CA GLU A 15 6.55 -1.60 11.41
C GLU A 15 5.79 -1.35 12.70
N LYS A 16 6.07 -2.15 13.72
CA LYS A 16 5.52 -1.95 15.07
C LYS A 16 6.60 -1.37 15.97
N SER A 17 6.32 -0.21 16.53
CA SER A 17 7.17 0.47 17.50
C SER A 17 6.35 0.86 18.75
N PHE A 18 7.03 1.31 19.79
CA PHE A 18 6.38 1.86 20.98
C PHE A 18 6.83 3.31 21.17
N ILE A 19 5.89 4.24 21.17
CA ILE A 19 6.14 5.66 21.42
C ILE A 19 5.44 6.02 22.73
N ASN A 20 6.21 6.44 23.74
CA ASN A 20 5.68 6.77 25.06
C ASN A 20 4.81 5.66 25.68
N ARG A 21 5.28 4.41 25.61
CA ARG A 21 4.58 3.19 26.10
C ARG A 21 3.26 2.88 25.38
N LYS A 22 2.95 3.57 24.27
CA LYS A 22 1.80 3.26 23.41
C LYS A 22 2.28 2.52 22.17
N PRO A 23 1.62 1.41 21.77
CA PRO A 23 1.96 0.73 20.53
C PRO A 23 1.62 1.64 19.36
N ASN A 24 2.57 1.78 18.45
CA ASN A 24 2.47 2.55 17.23
C ASN A 24 2.75 1.62 16.05
N THR A 25 1.80 1.49 15.14
CA THR A 25 2.00 0.70 13.92
C THR A 25 2.08 1.66 12.76
N SER A 26 3.23 1.69 12.10
CA SER A 26 3.45 2.44 10.87
C SER A 26 3.35 1.49 9.68
N TYR A 27 2.84 2.00 8.57
CA TYR A 27 2.83 1.30 7.30
C TYR A 27 3.56 2.16 6.27
N SER A 28 4.29 1.53 5.37
CA SER A 28 4.99 2.21 4.29
C SER A 28 4.88 1.39 3.01
N ILE A 29 4.78 2.07 1.87
CA ILE A 29 4.72 1.40 0.57
C ILE A 29 6.09 0.80 0.24
N THR A 30 6.10 -0.36 -0.40
CA THR A 30 7.31 -0.97 -0.97
C THR A 30 7.49 -0.53 -2.42
N ASP A 31 8.66 -0.80 -3.00
CA ASP A 31 8.91 -0.51 -4.41
C ASP A 31 7.91 -1.25 -5.33
N ASP A 32 7.70 -2.55 -5.07
CA ASP A 32 6.70 -3.37 -5.77
C ASP A 32 5.27 -2.81 -5.63
N GLY A 33 4.92 -2.35 -4.41
CA GLY A 33 3.64 -1.72 -4.15
C GLY A 33 3.45 -0.42 -4.92
N MET A 34 4.51 0.37 -5.05
CA MET A 34 4.50 1.63 -5.80
C MET A 34 4.30 1.38 -7.30
N GLU A 35 4.97 0.37 -7.87
CA GLU A 35 4.80 -0.01 -9.27
C GLU A 35 3.38 -0.55 -9.56
N SER A 36 2.89 -1.45 -8.70
CA SER A 36 1.54 -2.00 -8.82
C SER A 36 0.48 -0.91 -8.70
N PHE A 37 0.67 0.04 -7.78
CA PHE A 37 -0.26 1.15 -7.59
C PHE A 37 -0.27 2.10 -8.79
N SER A 38 0.90 2.43 -9.33
CA SER A 38 1.02 3.27 -10.52
C SER A 38 0.35 2.61 -11.74
N SER A 39 0.53 1.30 -11.91
CA SER A 39 -0.12 0.53 -12.96
C SER A 39 -1.64 0.51 -12.81
N HIS A 40 -2.13 0.39 -11.57
CA HIS A 40 -3.56 0.44 -11.28
C HIS A 40 -4.16 1.81 -11.62
N LEU A 41 -3.49 2.90 -11.24
CA LEU A 41 -3.91 4.26 -11.59
C LEU A 41 -3.94 4.48 -13.11
N LYS A 42 -2.95 3.97 -13.83
CA LYS A 42 -2.91 4.07 -15.30
C LYS A 42 -4.10 3.35 -15.94
N ALA A 43 -4.43 2.15 -15.48
CA ALA A 43 -5.59 1.40 -15.98
C ALA A 43 -6.92 2.14 -15.71
N LEU A 44 -7.04 2.79 -14.54
CA LEU A 44 -8.20 3.62 -14.21
C LEU A 44 -8.28 4.86 -15.11
N GLU A 45 -7.14 5.52 -15.37
CA GLU A 45 -7.07 6.67 -16.26
C GLU A 45 -7.49 6.29 -17.70
N GLU A 46 -7.00 5.16 -18.22
CA GLU A 46 -7.38 4.65 -19.54
C GLU A 46 -8.87 4.32 -19.62
N LEU A 47 -9.45 3.74 -18.56
CA LEU A 47 -10.89 3.48 -18.46
C LEU A 47 -11.72 4.77 -18.56
N ILE A 48 -11.30 5.83 -17.87
CA ILE A 48 -11.99 7.12 -17.86
C ILE A 48 -11.82 7.83 -19.21
N ARG A 49 -10.64 7.76 -19.83
CA ARG A 49 -10.38 8.38 -21.15
C ARG A 49 -11.14 7.71 -22.30
N ASN A 50 -11.52 6.44 -22.13
CA ASN A 50 -12.28 5.67 -23.12
C ASN A 50 -13.81 5.75 -22.91
N GLN A 51 -14.29 6.65 -22.04
CA GLN A 51 -15.69 7.06 -21.94
C GLN A 51 -15.96 8.32 -22.76
#